data_AF-A0ABC8X5J6-F1
#
_entry.id   AF-A0ABC8X5J6-F1
#
_cell.length_a   1.000
_cell.length_b   1.000
_cell.length_c   1.000
_cell.angle_alpha   90.00
_cell.angle_beta   90.00
_cell.angle_gamma   90.00
#
_symmetry.space_group_name_H-M   'P 1'
#
loop_
_entity.id
_entity.type
_entity.pdbx_description
1 polymer ?
#
loop_
_entity_poly.entity_id
_entity_poly.type
_entity_poly.pdbx_seq_one_letter_code
_entity_poly.pdbx_strand_id
1 'polypeptide(L)'
;MAAHVLSCCLLPGAAPSSGAKAAAAASSSSPPTLLKPTKSRGIGRSGTKPSYLGVQTNPPSLALCPATNNCVSTSEEISDSNHYAPPWNYNPKDGRRGKPISKEEAMEELTEVITKTKPDNFTPRIVEKTDNYVRVEYESPIFGFVDDVEFWFPPGNKPIVQYRSASRSGFVDFNANKKRVKELRLALEKKGWASESNF
;
A
#
# COMPACT_ATOMS: atom_id res chain seq x y z
N MET A 1 40.42 4.24 -53.50
CA MET A 1 41.56 5.16 -53.69
C MET A 1 41.56 6.07 -52.46
N ALA A 2 42.30 5.73 -51.38
CA ALA A 2 43.69 6.16 -51.06
C ALA A 2 43.81 7.71 -51.06
N ALA A 3 44.32 8.43 -50.06
CA ALA A 3 45.36 8.21 -49.04
C ALA A 3 45.06 9.12 -47.80
N HIS A 4 45.35 8.78 -46.53
CA HIS A 4 46.65 8.78 -45.82
C HIS A 4 47.45 10.10 -45.92
N VAL A 5 47.54 10.86 -44.82
CA VAL A 5 48.80 11.45 -44.33
C VAL A 5 48.80 11.54 -42.80
N LEU A 6 49.72 10.77 -42.21
CA LEU A 6 50.22 10.85 -40.84
C LEU A 6 51.19 12.05 -40.75
N SER A 7 51.18 12.81 -39.67
CA SER A 7 52.37 13.57 -39.27
C SER A 7 52.58 13.44 -37.76
N CYS A 8 53.79 13.04 -37.42
CA CYS A 8 54.26 12.67 -36.09
C CYS A 8 55.44 13.57 -35.72
N CYS A 9 55.81 13.56 -34.43
CA CYS A 9 57.03 14.08 -33.81
C CYS A 9 57.00 15.57 -33.39
N LEU A 10 57.50 16.00 -32.22
CA LEU A 10 58.17 15.36 -31.08
C LEU A 10 58.19 16.39 -29.91
N LEU A 11 58.17 15.87 -28.67
CA LEU A 11 58.46 16.48 -27.35
C LEU A 11 59.93 17.01 -27.29
N PRO A 12 60.46 17.70 -26.23
CA PRO A 12 60.09 17.60 -24.80
C PRO A 12 60.24 18.85 -23.89
N GLY A 13 59.73 18.76 -22.66
CA GLY A 13 60.01 19.69 -21.57
C GLY A 13 59.44 19.20 -20.24
N ALA A 14 60.32 18.96 -19.27
CA ALA A 14 60.10 18.19 -18.05
C ALA A 14 59.46 18.96 -16.88
N ALA A 15 59.03 18.17 -15.87
CA ALA A 15 58.40 18.50 -14.59
C ALA A 15 59.25 19.43 -13.68
N PRO A 16 58.70 19.97 -12.55
CA PRO A 16 58.55 19.13 -11.36
C PRO A 16 57.30 19.38 -10.49
N SER A 17 56.96 18.29 -9.79
CA SER A 17 56.24 18.11 -8.52
C SER A 17 55.76 19.33 -7.72
N SER A 18 54.49 19.27 -7.31
CA SER A 18 54.12 19.60 -5.92
C SER A 18 52.93 18.75 -5.48
N GLY A 19 53.07 18.13 -4.32
CA GLY A 19 52.08 17.22 -3.75
C GLY A 19 50.90 17.96 -3.13
N ALA A 20 49.71 17.38 -3.28
CA ALA A 20 48.56 17.69 -2.46
C ALA A 20 48.06 16.40 -1.81
N LYS A 21 48.09 16.41 -0.48
CA LYS A 21 47.69 15.34 0.43
C LYS A 21 46.24 14.93 0.18
N ALA A 22 46.01 13.62 0.08
CA ALA A 22 44.70 13.02 0.25
C ALA A 22 44.19 13.30 1.68
N ALA A 23 43.08 14.02 1.79
CA ALA A 23 42.32 14.14 3.03
C ALA A 23 41.28 13.01 3.05
N ALA A 24 41.53 12.01 3.89
CA ALA A 24 40.55 10.99 4.25
C ALA A 24 39.45 11.65 5.10
N ALA A 25 38.23 11.71 4.57
CA ALA A 25 37.05 12.06 5.35
C ALA A 25 36.65 10.83 6.18
N ALA A 26 36.87 10.89 7.48
CA ALA A 26 36.38 9.91 8.44
C ALA A 26 34.85 10.04 8.55
N SER A 27 34.13 9.02 8.08
CA SER A 27 32.70 8.87 8.31
C SER A 27 32.48 8.41 9.75
N SER A 28 31.90 9.27 10.58
CA SER A 28 31.44 8.92 11.92
C SER A 28 30.15 8.10 11.81
N SER A 29 30.26 6.78 11.70
CA SER A 29 29.14 5.87 11.87
C SER A 29 28.91 5.62 13.36
N SER A 30 27.85 6.22 13.90
CA SER A 30 27.34 5.87 15.23
C SER A 30 26.91 4.39 15.23
N PRO A 31 27.23 3.61 16.28
CA PRO A 31 26.81 2.22 16.36
C PRO A 31 25.28 2.11 16.52
N PRO A 32 24.64 1.06 15.97
CA PRO A 32 23.21 0.86 16.16
C PRO A 32 22.94 0.54 17.63
N THR A 33 22.13 1.38 18.26
CA THR A 33 21.64 1.17 19.62
C THR A 33 20.85 -0.14 19.67
N LEU A 34 21.34 -1.10 20.45
CA LEU A 34 20.67 -2.35 20.75
C LEU A 34 19.29 -2.06 21.37
N LEU A 35 18.24 -2.16 20.56
CA LEU A 35 16.85 -2.06 21.00
C LEU A 35 16.60 -3.19 22.01
N LYS A 36 16.41 -2.81 23.28
CA LYS A 36 15.98 -3.74 24.32
C LYS A 36 14.63 -4.34 23.92
N PRO A 37 14.41 -5.66 24.12
CA PRO A 37 13.13 -6.27 23.80
C PRO A 37 12.04 -5.61 24.65
N THR A 38 11.12 -4.91 24.00
CA THR A 38 9.92 -4.41 24.65
C THR A 38 9.09 -5.61 25.07
N LYS A 39 8.84 -5.70 26.38
CA LYS A 39 8.03 -6.70 27.05
C LYS A 39 6.77 -6.97 26.23
N SER A 40 6.64 -8.17 25.66
CA SER A 40 5.46 -8.60 24.92
C SER A 40 4.24 -8.50 25.84
N ARG A 41 3.43 -7.45 25.64
CA ARG A 41 2.10 -7.38 26.23
C ARG A 41 1.30 -8.55 25.68
N GLY A 42 0.70 -9.31 26.60
CA GLY A 42 0.04 -10.58 26.33
C GLY A 42 -0.94 -10.54 25.15
N ILE A 43 -1.11 -11.70 24.53
CA ILE A 43 -1.99 -11.99 23.40
C ILE A 43 -3.43 -11.61 23.80
N GLY A 44 -3.80 -10.36 23.56
CA GLY A 44 -5.19 -9.89 23.63
C GLY A 44 -5.97 -10.40 22.43
N ARG A 45 -7.29 -10.52 22.58
CA ARG A 45 -8.21 -10.91 21.50
C ARG A 45 -8.09 -10.04 20.23
N SER A 46 -7.54 -8.83 20.36
CA SER A 46 -7.23 -7.93 19.25
C SER A 46 -6.18 -8.46 18.27
N GLY A 47 -5.31 -9.39 18.70
CA GLY A 47 -4.16 -9.85 17.91
C GLY A 47 -3.07 -8.79 17.72
N THR A 48 -1.87 -9.21 17.35
CA THR A 48 -0.76 -8.31 16.99
C THR A 48 -0.87 -7.87 15.54
N LYS A 49 -0.50 -6.63 15.20
CA LYS A 49 -0.42 -6.16 13.81
C LYS A 49 0.45 -7.15 13.01
N PRO A 50 -0.06 -7.78 11.94
CA PRO A 50 0.74 -8.65 11.10
C PRO A 50 1.91 -7.90 10.44
N SER A 51 3.07 -8.54 10.34
CA SER A 51 4.28 -7.92 9.77
C SER A 51 4.25 -7.83 8.24
N TYR A 52 3.35 -8.56 7.59
CA TYR A 52 3.21 -8.62 6.14
C TYR A 52 2.27 -7.54 5.57
N LEU A 53 1.66 -6.69 6.40
CA LEU A 53 0.80 -5.60 5.91
C LEU A 53 1.62 -4.58 5.13
N GLY A 54 0.97 -3.92 4.17
CA GLY A 54 1.57 -2.99 3.22
C GLY A 54 1.66 -3.56 1.81
N VAL A 55 2.19 -2.74 0.90
CA VAL A 55 2.39 -3.10 -0.50
C VAL A 55 3.60 -4.05 -0.60
N GLN A 56 3.35 -5.27 -1.06
CA GLN A 56 4.38 -6.26 -1.38
C GLN A 56 5.13 -5.79 -2.64
N THR A 57 6.39 -6.18 -2.84
CA THR A 57 7.22 -5.60 -3.92
C THR A 57 7.36 -6.47 -5.16
N ASN A 58 7.02 -7.77 -5.12
CA ASN A 58 7.33 -8.72 -6.20
C ASN A 58 6.22 -9.78 -6.42
N PRO A 59 5.25 -9.54 -7.32
CA PRO A 59 4.94 -8.24 -7.95
C PRO A 59 4.31 -7.26 -6.95
N PRO A 60 4.21 -5.97 -7.30
CA PRO A 60 3.49 -5.00 -6.48
C PRO A 60 2.01 -5.36 -6.27
N SER A 61 1.62 -5.70 -5.04
CA SER A 61 0.24 -6.02 -4.66
C SER A 61 0.01 -5.81 -3.16
N LEU A 62 -1.25 -5.91 -2.71
CA LEU A 62 -1.51 -6.12 -1.29
C LEU A 62 -1.25 -7.59 -0.93
N ALA A 63 -1.16 -7.88 0.37
CA ALA A 63 -1.01 -9.25 0.84
C ALA A 63 -2.21 -10.12 0.43
N LEU A 64 -1.98 -11.42 0.28
CA LEU A 64 -3.07 -12.38 0.13
C LEU A 64 -3.83 -12.55 1.46
N CYS A 65 -5.02 -13.10 1.36
CA CYS A 65 -5.81 -13.60 2.45
C CYS A 65 -5.18 -14.87 3.01
N PRO A 66 -5.22 -15.06 4.34
CA PRO A 66 -5.03 -16.40 4.89
C PRO A 66 -6.12 -17.33 4.35
N ALA A 67 -5.91 -18.65 4.42
CA ALA A 67 -6.91 -19.64 4.01
C ALA A 67 -8.21 -19.65 4.85
N THR A 68 -8.32 -18.77 5.84
CA THR A 68 -9.46 -18.66 6.76
C THR A 68 -10.51 -17.70 6.23
N ASN A 69 -11.78 -17.99 6.53
CA ASN A 69 -12.95 -17.22 6.07
C ASN A 69 -13.18 -15.94 6.90
N ASN A 70 -12.16 -15.10 6.99
CA ASN A 70 -12.15 -13.83 7.72
C ASN A 70 -11.41 -12.72 6.94
N CYS A 71 -11.30 -12.88 5.63
CA CYS A 71 -10.58 -11.96 4.77
C CYS A 71 -11.25 -11.81 3.40
N VAL A 72 -11.10 -10.62 2.81
CA VAL A 72 -11.24 -10.41 1.37
C VAL A 72 -10.09 -9.55 0.85
N SER A 73 -9.67 -9.81 -0.38
CA SER A 73 -8.60 -9.07 -1.04
C SER A 73 -8.82 -9.03 -2.55
N THR A 74 -8.45 -7.90 -3.16
CA THR A 74 -8.43 -7.75 -4.61
C THR A 74 -7.22 -8.41 -5.25
N SER A 75 -6.25 -8.86 -4.44
CA SER A 75 -5.04 -9.55 -4.91
C SER A 75 -5.23 -11.07 -5.03
N GLU A 76 -6.40 -11.59 -4.66
CA GLU A 76 -6.74 -13.01 -4.83
C GLU A 76 -7.04 -13.37 -6.28
N GLU A 77 -6.98 -14.67 -6.56
CA GLU A 77 -7.47 -15.23 -7.82
C GLU A 77 -8.98 -15.02 -7.97
N ILE A 78 -9.44 -14.60 -9.15
CA ILE A 78 -10.86 -14.34 -9.45
C ILE A 78 -11.73 -15.58 -9.19
N SER A 79 -11.15 -16.78 -9.34
CA SER A 79 -11.83 -18.06 -9.07
C SER A 79 -12.06 -18.33 -7.57
N ASP A 80 -11.35 -17.66 -6.67
CA ASP A 80 -11.58 -17.73 -5.23
C ASP A 80 -12.75 -16.83 -4.83
N SER A 81 -13.96 -17.30 -5.07
CA SER A 81 -15.20 -16.60 -4.67
C SER A 81 -15.33 -16.32 -3.16
N ASN A 82 -14.50 -16.95 -2.31
CA ASN A 82 -14.52 -16.73 -0.87
C ASN A 82 -13.67 -15.53 -0.46
N HIS A 83 -12.53 -15.30 -1.10
CA HIS A 83 -11.61 -14.23 -0.71
C HIS A 83 -11.53 -13.10 -1.74
N TYR A 84 -11.79 -13.38 -3.01
CA TYR A 84 -11.71 -12.38 -4.06
C TYR A 84 -12.84 -11.34 -3.96
N ALA A 85 -12.46 -10.09 -4.19
CA ALA A 85 -13.39 -9.01 -4.47
C ALA A 85 -12.79 -8.11 -5.57
N PRO A 86 -13.60 -7.58 -6.50
CA PRO A 86 -13.08 -6.76 -7.59
C PRO A 86 -12.55 -5.42 -7.08
N PRO A 87 -11.47 -4.88 -7.69
CA PRO A 87 -10.97 -3.55 -7.36
C PRO A 87 -12.03 -2.47 -7.66
N TRP A 88 -11.86 -1.30 -7.04
CA TRP A 88 -12.73 -0.16 -7.30
C TRP A 88 -12.09 0.81 -8.28
N ASN A 89 -12.92 1.40 -9.12
CA ASN A 89 -12.54 2.44 -10.05
C ASN A 89 -13.20 3.75 -9.65
N TYR A 90 -12.37 4.78 -9.44
CA TYR A 90 -12.84 6.11 -9.03
C TYR A 90 -13.18 7.04 -10.21
N ASN A 91 -12.81 6.64 -11.44
CA ASN A 91 -13.20 7.29 -12.69
C ASN A 91 -13.70 6.25 -13.73
N PRO A 92 -14.80 5.53 -13.47
CA PRO A 92 -15.33 4.56 -14.41
C PRO A 92 -15.88 5.28 -15.66
N LYS A 93 -15.60 4.74 -16.86
CA LYS A 93 -16.03 5.34 -18.14
C LYS A 93 -17.55 5.48 -18.23
N ASP A 94 -18.26 4.47 -17.75
CA ASP A 94 -19.74 4.42 -17.74
C ASP A 94 -20.31 4.88 -16.38
N GLY A 95 -19.51 5.59 -15.59
CA GLY A 95 -19.86 6.08 -14.26
C GLY A 95 -20.91 7.19 -14.27
N ARG A 96 -21.55 7.40 -13.12
CA ARG A 96 -22.45 8.56 -12.89
C ARG A 96 -21.71 9.90 -12.77
N ARG A 97 -20.38 9.89 -12.76
CA ARG A 97 -19.54 11.08 -12.54
C ARG A 97 -19.30 11.81 -13.85
N GLY A 98 -19.63 13.10 -13.91
CA GLY A 98 -19.49 13.91 -15.12
C GLY A 98 -18.06 14.37 -15.45
N LYS A 99 -17.15 14.40 -14.47
CA LYS A 99 -15.73 14.79 -14.66
C LYS A 99 -14.81 13.84 -13.91
N PRO A 100 -13.71 13.35 -14.51
CA PRO A 100 -12.70 12.58 -13.80
C PRO A 100 -12.07 13.38 -12.65
N ILE A 101 -11.79 12.71 -11.54
CA ILE A 101 -11.05 13.24 -10.39
C ILE A 101 -9.61 12.72 -10.36
N SER A 102 -8.74 13.48 -9.70
CA SER A 102 -7.38 13.06 -9.38
C SER A 102 -7.34 11.93 -8.34
N LYS A 103 -6.19 11.27 -8.20
CA LYS A 103 -5.95 10.25 -7.17
C LYS A 103 -6.06 10.88 -5.77
N GLU A 104 -5.58 12.11 -5.61
CA GLU A 104 -5.62 12.88 -4.37
C GLU A 104 -7.06 13.14 -3.94
N GLU A 105 -7.92 13.62 -4.84
CA GLU A 105 -9.36 13.78 -4.60
C GLU A 105 -10.04 12.43 -4.28
N ALA A 106 -9.65 11.35 -4.96
CA ALA A 106 -10.18 10.02 -4.68
C ALA A 106 -9.77 9.53 -3.27
N MET A 107 -8.54 9.80 -2.83
CA MET A 107 -8.10 9.48 -1.47
C MET A 107 -8.86 10.29 -0.41
N GLU A 108 -9.23 11.54 -0.68
CA GLU A 108 -10.07 12.36 0.19
C GLU A 108 -11.48 11.78 0.29
N GLU A 109 -12.11 11.46 -0.84
CA GLU A 109 -13.43 10.84 -0.86
C GLU A 109 -13.46 9.49 -0.13
N LEU A 110 -12.42 8.66 -0.30
CA LEU A 110 -12.25 7.40 0.42
C LEU A 110 -12.12 7.62 1.94
N THR A 111 -11.27 8.57 2.35
CA THR A 111 -11.07 8.92 3.77
C THR A 111 -12.36 9.46 4.39
N GLU A 112 -13.11 10.27 3.66
CA GLU A 112 -14.41 10.79 4.08
C GLU A 112 -15.43 9.65 4.28
N VAL A 113 -15.51 8.70 3.34
CA VAL A 113 -16.39 7.54 3.45
C VAL A 113 -15.99 6.66 4.65
N ILE A 114 -14.70 6.35 4.81
CA ILE A 114 -14.20 5.58 5.97
C ILE A 114 -14.61 6.22 7.29
N THR A 115 -14.52 7.54 7.41
CA THR A 115 -14.80 8.24 8.68
C THR A 115 -16.30 8.42 8.94
N LYS A 116 -17.13 8.55 7.90
CA LYS A 116 -18.58 8.74 8.02
C LYS A 116 -19.37 7.44 8.06
N THR A 117 -18.84 6.36 7.50
CA THR A 117 -19.47 5.04 7.51
C THR A 117 -18.99 4.26 8.72
N LYS A 118 -19.94 3.67 9.46
CA LYS A 118 -19.67 2.74 10.57
C LYS A 118 -20.19 1.36 10.20
N PRO A 119 -19.52 0.67 9.26
CA PRO A 119 -19.93 -0.69 8.92
C PRO A 119 -19.82 -1.56 10.16
N ASP A 120 -20.67 -2.59 10.24
CA ASP A 120 -20.67 -3.61 11.31
C ASP A 120 -20.65 -3.09 12.77
N ASN A 121 -20.93 -1.79 12.98
CA ASN A 121 -20.74 -1.04 14.23
C ASN A 121 -19.30 -0.97 14.75
N PHE A 122 -18.30 -1.24 13.91
CA PHE A 122 -16.89 -1.12 14.31
C PHE A 122 -16.45 0.34 14.20
N THR A 123 -15.48 0.72 15.03
CA THR A 123 -14.91 2.07 14.99
C THR A 123 -13.70 2.11 14.06
N PRO A 124 -13.73 2.88 12.96
CA PRO A 124 -12.57 3.04 12.08
C PRO A 124 -11.53 3.97 12.70
N ARG A 125 -10.26 3.59 12.60
CA ARG A 125 -9.11 4.43 12.94
C ARG A 125 -8.07 4.36 11.82
N ILE A 126 -7.88 5.46 11.11
CA ILE A 126 -6.81 5.57 10.12
C ILE A 126 -5.48 5.63 10.88
N VAL A 127 -4.64 4.62 10.69
CA VAL A 127 -3.38 4.45 11.42
C VAL A 127 -2.16 4.64 10.53
N GLU A 128 -2.36 4.71 9.22
CA GLU A 128 -1.30 4.95 8.24
C GLU A 128 -1.90 5.59 6.98
N LYS A 129 -1.25 6.64 6.48
CA LYS A 129 -1.61 7.30 5.24
C LYS A 129 -0.35 7.82 4.57
N THR A 130 -0.14 7.43 3.32
CA THR A 130 0.91 7.93 2.43
C THR A 130 0.27 8.48 1.16
N ASP A 131 1.07 8.87 0.17
CA ASP A 131 0.60 9.41 -1.11
C ASP A 131 -0.21 8.40 -1.96
N ASN A 132 -0.15 7.11 -1.65
CA ASN A 132 -0.80 6.06 -2.44
C ASN A 132 -1.35 4.91 -1.60
N TYR A 133 -1.32 5.01 -0.27
CA TYR A 133 -1.74 3.93 0.61
C TYR A 133 -2.44 4.47 1.85
N VAL A 134 -3.49 3.77 2.29
CA VAL A 134 -4.23 4.05 3.52
C VAL A 134 -4.45 2.74 4.25
N ARG A 135 -4.10 2.69 5.54
CA ARG A 135 -4.46 1.57 6.43
C ARG A 135 -5.37 2.05 7.55
N VAL A 136 -6.42 1.27 7.78
CA VAL A 136 -7.45 1.53 8.77
C VAL A 136 -7.55 0.31 9.68
N GLU A 137 -7.61 0.55 10.99
CA GLU A 137 -7.99 -0.45 11.96
C GLU A 137 -9.47 -0.29 12.28
N TYR A 138 -10.26 -1.35 12.09
CA TYR A 138 -11.66 -1.42 12.53
C TYR A 138 -11.72 -2.26 13.79
N GLU A 139 -12.14 -1.65 14.89
CA GLU A 139 -12.19 -2.31 16.19
C GLU A 139 -13.63 -2.63 16.60
N SER A 140 -13.86 -3.90 16.96
CA SER A 140 -15.16 -4.37 17.43
C SER A 140 -15.47 -3.78 18.82
N PRO A 141 -16.69 -3.27 19.07
CA PRO A 141 -17.00 -2.58 20.32
C PRO A 141 -17.08 -3.51 21.54
N ILE A 142 -17.39 -4.79 21.35
CA ILE A 142 -17.70 -5.72 22.46
C ILE A 142 -16.49 -6.58 22.84
N PHE A 143 -15.75 -7.09 21.86
CA PHE A 143 -14.72 -8.10 22.08
C PHE A 143 -13.30 -7.62 21.78
N GLY A 144 -13.15 -6.39 21.28
CA GLY A 144 -11.87 -5.78 20.94
C GLY A 144 -11.14 -6.47 19.77
N PHE A 145 -11.83 -7.27 18.93
CA PHE A 145 -11.25 -7.78 17.69
C PHE A 145 -10.88 -6.61 16.78
N VAL A 146 -9.73 -6.71 16.12
CA VAL A 146 -9.25 -5.70 15.18
C VAL A 146 -9.15 -6.33 13.80
N ASP A 147 -9.76 -5.66 12.84
CA ASP A 147 -9.59 -5.93 11.42
C ASP A 147 -8.69 -4.84 10.82
N ASP A 148 -7.67 -5.24 10.06
CA ASP A 148 -6.88 -4.32 9.25
C ASP A 148 -7.50 -4.23 7.85
N VAL A 149 -7.78 -3.00 7.42
CA VAL A 149 -8.26 -2.68 6.08
C VAL A 149 -7.25 -1.79 5.39
N GLU A 150 -6.77 -2.25 4.24
CA GLU A 150 -5.73 -1.63 3.44
C GLU A 150 -6.34 -1.17 2.12
N PHE A 151 -5.99 0.04 1.70
CA PHE A 151 -6.32 0.59 0.40
C PHE A 151 -5.04 1.05 -0.27
N TRP A 152 -4.81 0.62 -1.50
CA TRP A 152 -3.64 0.96 -2.27
C TRP A 152 -4.05 1.48 -3.64
N PHE A 153 -3.44 2.60 -4.03
CA PHE A 153 -3.59 3.24 -5.32
C PHE A 153 -2.33 2.91 -6.15
N PRO A 154 -2.38 1.89 -7.03
CA PRO A 154 -1.21 1.48 -7.79
C PRO A 154 -0.70 2.62 -8.68
N PRO A 155 0.62 2.72 -8.89
CA PRO A 155 1.16 3.69 -9.84
C PRO A 155 0.67 3.40 -11.26
N GLY A 156 0.57 4.45 -12.07
CA GLY A 156 0.14 4.37 -13.47
C GLY A 156 -1.13 5.18 -13.75
N ASN A 157 -1.67 5.00 -14.95
CA ASN A 157 -2.78 5.81 -15.46
C ASN A 157 -4.16 5.18 -15.22
N LYS A 158 -4.22 3.97 -14.65
CA LYS A 158 -5.50 3.30 -14.36
C LYS A 158 -6.09 3.89 -13.07
N PRO A 159 -7.33 4.40 -13.09
CA PRO A 159 -7.96 5.01 -11.92
C PRO A 159 -8.52 3.96 -10.95
N ILE A 160 -7.65 3.06 -10.47
CA ILE A 160 -8.04 1.91 -9.65
C ILE A 160 -7.54 2.01 -8.21
N VAL A 161 -8.31 1.42 -7.29
CA VAL A 161 -7.96 1.19 -5.90
C VAL A 161 -8.04 -0.31 -5.63
N GLN A 162 -6.92 -0.87 -5.20
CA GLN A 162 -6.80 -2.22 -4.67
C GLN A 162 -7.08 -2.18 -3.17
N TYR A 163 -7.67 -3.23 -2.61
CA TYR A 163 -7.95 -3.27 -1.18
C TYR A 163 -7.87 -4.67 -0.61
N ARG A 164 -7.67 -4.72 0.71
CA ARG A 164 -7.70 -5.92 1.54
C ARG A 164 -8.39 -5.59 2.85
N SER A 165 -9.28 -6.46 3.32
CA SER A 165 -9.96 -6.34 4.62
C SER A 165 -9.84 -7.69 5.32
N ALA A 166 -9.12 -7.75 6.44
CA ALA A 166 -8.85 -9.01 7.13
C ALA A 166 -8.80 -8.86 8.65
N SER A 167 -9.35 -9.84 9.37
CA SER A 167 -9.17 -9.94 10.81
C SER A 167 -7.73 -10.30 11.19
N ARG A 168 -7.20 -9.71 12.27
CA ARG A 168 -5.86 -10.06 12.81
C ARG A 168 -5.77 -11.48 13.36
N SER A 169 -6.89 -12.02 13.81
CA SER A 169 -6.96 -13.34 14.43
C SER A 169 -8.35 -13.96 14.23
N GLY A 170 -8.46 -15.25 14.57
CA GLY A 170 -9.68 -16.03 14.36
C GLY A 170 -9.74 -16.71 12.99
N PHE A 171 -10.74 -17.56 12.80
CA PHE A 171 -10.94 -18.35 11.58
C PHE A 171 -12.14 -17.89 10.74
N VAL A 172 -13.13 -17.27 11.38
CA VAL A 172 -14.40 -16.85 10.77
C VAL A 172 -14.82 -15.52 11.39
N ASP A 173 -15.27 -14.57 10.57
CA ASP A 173 -15.70 -13.22 10.97
C ASP A 173 -17.20 -12.96 10.75
N PHE A 174 -17.99 -14.00 10.45
CA PHE A 174 -19.41 -13.89 10.07
C PHE A 174 -19.65 -12.94 8.88
N ASN A 175 -18.69 -12.93 7.94
CA ASN A 175 -18.63 -12.08 6.77
C ASN A 175 -18.52 -10.58 7.10
N ALA A 176 -18.01 -10.20 8.28
CA ALA A 176 -17.81 -8.80 8.66
C ALA A 176 -16.96 -8.05 7.63
N ASN A 177 -15.79 -8.58 7.26
CA ASN A 177 -14.90 -7.94 6.28
C ASN A 177 -15.58 -7.79 4.90
N LYS A 178 -16.33 -8.80 4.45
CA LYS A 178 -17.13 -8.71 3.21
C LYS A 178 -18.21 -7.63 3.28
N LYS A 179 -18.96 -7.58 4.38
CA LYS A 179 -20.01 -6.57 4.61
C LYS A 179 -19.42 -5.16 4.65
N ARG A 180 -18.29 -5.00 5.34
CA ARG A 180 -17.54 -3.74 5.43
C ARG A 180 -17.15 -3.20 4.06
N VAL A 181 -16.46 -3.99 3.26
CA VAL A 181 -16.08 -3.63 1.89
C VAL A 181 -17.33 -3.27 1.06
N LYS A 182 -18.40 -4.07 1.18
CA LYS A 182 -19.66 -3.79 0.49
C LYS A 182 -20.27 -2.44 0.88
N GLU A 183 -20.33 -2.11 2.17
CA GLU A 183 -20.91 -0.85 2.64
C GLU A 183 -20.07 0.36 2.23
N LEU A 184 -18.74 0.27 2.32
CA LEU A 184 -17.82 1.30 1.83
C LEU A 184 -17.99 1.51 0.32
N ARG A 185 -18.07 0.41 -0.46
CA ARG A 185 -18.37 0.47 -1.90
C ARG A 185 -19.67 1.21 -2.18
N LEU A 186 -20.76 0.84 -1.51
CA LEU A 186 -22.08 1.47 -1.72
C LEU A 186 -22.06 2.97 -1.39
N ALA A 187 -21.26 3.39 -0.40
CA ALA A 187 -21.07 4.81 -0.09
C ALA A 187 -20.24 5.54 -1.17
N LEU A 188 -19.19 4.90 -1.70
CA LEU A 188 -18.36 5.43 -2.78
C LEU A 188 -19.11 5.49 -4.13
N GLU A 189 -20.00 4.53 -4.41
CA GLU A 189 -20.84 4.53 -5.62
C GLU A 189 -21.75 5.76 -5.68
N LYS A 190 -22.20 6.28 -4.53
CA LYS A 190 -22.95 7.56 -4.47
C LYS A 190 -22.10 8.76 -4.90
N LYS A 191 -20.77 8.66 -4.78
CA LYS A 191 -19.81 9.65 -5.28
C LYS A 191 -19.43 9.40 -6.75
N GLY A 192 -19.86 8.29 -7.34
CA GLY A 192 -19.61 7.95 -8.75
C GLY A 192 -18.46 6.96 -8.98
N TRP A 193 -17.98 6.30 -7.92
CA TRP A 193 -17.09 5.14 -8.05
C TRP A 193 -17.88 3.92 -8.57
N ALA A 194 -17.17 2.90 -9.04
CA ALA A 194 -17.76 1.60 -9.37
C ALA A 194 -16.80 0.46 -9.04
N SER A 195 -17.32 -0.75 -8.81
CA SER A 195 -16.48 -1.96 -8.90
C SER A 195 -16.16 -2.26 -10.36
N GLU A 196 -14.92 -2.66 -10.63
CA GLU A 196 -14.57 -3.21 -11.95
C GLU A 196 -15.37 -4.50 -12.19
N SER A 197 -16.13 -4.53 -13.27
CA SER A 197 -17.11 -5.58 -13.54
C SER A 197 -16.60 -6.72 -14.42
N ASN A 198 -15.32 -6.70 -14.85
CA ASN A 198 -14.47 -7.78 -15.37
C ASN A 198 -13.29 -7.17 -16.16
N PHE A 199 -12.13 -7.84 -16.12
CA PHE A 199 -11.10 -7.77 -17.18
C PHE A 199 -11.35 -8.88 -18.20
#